data_AF-A0AAN6UL52-F1
#
_entry.id   AF-A0AAN6UL52-F1
#
_cell.length_a   1.000
_cell.length_b   1.000
_cell.length_c   1.000
_cell.angle_alpha   90.00
_cell.angle_beta   90.00
_cell.angle_gamma   90.00
#
_symmetry.space_group_name_H-M   'P 1'
#
loop_
_entity.id
_entity.type
_entity.pdbx_description
1 polymer ?
#
loop_
_entity_poly.entity_id
_entity_poly.type
_entity_poly.pdbx_seq_one_letter_code
_entity_poly.pdbx_strand_id
1 'polypeptide(L)'
;MASLFKVGTALRGRLSTYSIVKELYRAADEGAVFLATNQNNEKCIVKSIRGYWRLQNEADILKRYQDQTPFLRPLLDEIAEPSDVEPTMAKWDYGGDIG
;
A
#
# COMPACT_ATOMS: atom_id res chain seq x y z
N MET A 1 -11.03 -2.21 17.60
CA MET A 1 -9.60 -2.20 17.25
C MET A 1 -9.25 -0.85 16.65
N ALA A 2 -8.06 -0.33 16.93
CA ALA A 2 -7.59 0.94 16.41
C ALA A 2 -7.13 0.81 14.94
N SER A 3 -7.20 1.92 14.19
CA SER A 3 -6.62 1.97 12.85
C SER A 3 -5.11 1.70 12.89
N LEU A 4 -4.56 1.04 11.86
CA LEU A 4 -3.11 0.79 11.76
C LEU A 4 -2.35 2.11 11.56
N PHE A 5 -2.89 3.01 10.75
CA PHE A 5 -2.30 4.31 10.48
C PHE A 5 -3.34 5.41 10.60
N LYS A 6 -2.96 6.54 11.18
CA LYS A 6 -3.83 7.73 11.20
C LYS A 6 -3.70 8.49 9.88
N VAL A 7 -4.76 9.21 9.51
CA VAL A 7 -4.68 10.20 8.42
C VAL A 7 -3.58 11.21 8.72
N GLY A 8 -2.79 11.56 7.71
CA GLY A 8 -1.61 12.42 7.82
C GLY A 8 -0.32 11.70 8.21
N THR A 9 -0.37 10.40 8.53
CA THR A 9 0.85 9.62 8.79
C THR A 9 1.68 9.52 7.52
N ALA A 10 2.96 9.89 7.59
CA ALA A 10 3.92 9.68 6.52
C ALA A 10 4.56 8.29 6.66
N LEU A 11 4.51 7.50 5.60
CA LEU A 11 5.14 6.20 5.46
C LEU A 11 6.29 6.32 4.48
N ARG A 12 7.47 5.89 4.87
CA ARG A 12 8.66 5.97 4.02
C ARG A 12 8.88 4.64 3.33
N GLY A 13 8.80 4.64 2.01
CA GLY A 13 9.25 3.53 1.19
C GLY A 13 10.72 3.63 0.82
N ARG A 14 11.19 2.68 0.00
CA ARG A 14 12.56 2.69 -0.51
C ARG A 14 12.76 3.75 -1.61
N LEU A 15 11.71 4.15 -2.29
CA LEU A 15 11.72 5.07 -3.44
C LEU A 15 11.07 6.41 -3.14
N SER A 16 10.02 6.45 -2.31
CA SER A 16 9.28 7.68 -2.00
C SER A 16 8.75 7.73 -0.57
N THR A 17 8.06 8.82 -0.23
CA THR A 17 7.28 8.97 1.01
C THR A 17 5.81 9.10 0.66
N TYR A 18 4.97 8.41 1.42
CA TYR A 18 3.54 8.25 1.19
C TYR A 18 2.75 8.77 2.39
N SER A 19 1.90 9.78 2.17
CA SER A 19 1.05 10.35 3.21
C SER A 19 -0.32 9.67 3.22
N ILE A 20 -0.72 9.06 4.33
CA ILE A 20 -2.04 8.43 4.46
C ILE A 20 -3.14 9.50 4.38
N VAL A 21 -4.06 9.32 3.43
CA VAL A 21 -5.21 10.22 3.22
C VAL A 21 -6.46 9.65 3.89
N LYS A 22 -6.71 8.35 3.73
CA LYS A 22 -7.93 7.70 4.23
C LYS A 22 -7.75 6.19 4.34
N GLU A 23 -8.37 5.57 5.34
CA GLU A 23 -8.56 4.12 5.37
C GLU A 23 -9.77 3.74 4.49
N LEU A 24 -9.53 2.89 3.49
CA LEU A 24 -10.55 2.44 2.54
C LEU A 24 -11.24 1.15 2.99
N TYR A 25 -10.47 0.23 3.57
CA TYR A 25 -10.98 -1.07 3.96
C TYR A 25 -10.15 -1.69 5.10
N ARG A 26 -10.84 -2.49 5.92
CA ARG A 26 -10.27 -3.29 7.00
C ARG A 26 -10.83 -4.70 6.93
N ALA A 27 -9.94 -5.67 6.82
CA ALA A 27 -10.25 -7.09 6.81
C ALA A 27 -10.31 -7.65 8.24
N ALA A 28 -10.99 -8.78 8.39
CA ALA A 28 -11.08 -9.50 9.67
C ALA A 28 -9.75 -10.15 10.09
N ASP A 29 -8.84 -10.39 9.13
CA ASP A 29 -7.49 -10.94 9.36
C ASP A 29 -6.44 -9.84 9.60
N GLU A 30 -6.88 -8.70 10.12
CA GLU A 30 -6.07 -7.53 10.46
C GLU A 30 -5.36 -6.86 9.28
N GLY A 31 -5.69 -7.22 8.04
CA GLY A 31 -5.30 -6.48 6.84
C GLY A 31 -6.03 -5.14 6.73
N ALA A 32 -5.33 -4.11 6.25
CA ALA A 32 -5.92 -2.80 5.97
C ALA A 32 -5.42 -2.22 4.65
N VAL A 33 -6.31 -1.48 3.99
CA VAL A 33 -6.06 -0.80 2.71
C VAL A 33 -6.32 0.69 2.90
N PHE A 34 -5.37 1.50 2.49
CA PHE A 34 -5.37 2.95 2.64
C PHE A 34 -5.21 3.63 1.29
N LEU A 35 -5.89 4.76 1.11
CA LEU A 35 -5.54 5.75 0.11
C LEU A 35 -4.41 6.61 0.67
N ALA A 36 -3.38 6.83 -0.14
CA ALA A 36 -2.25 7.70 0.18
C ALA A 36 -1.86 8.57 -1.02
N THR A 37 -1.06 9.59 -0.77
CA THR A 37 -0.40 10.38 -1.82
C THR A 37 1.11 10.26 -1.71
N ASN A 38 1.80 10.13 -2.84
CA ASN A 38 3.26 10.19 -2.87
C ASN A 38 3.78 11.64 -2.82
N GLN A 39 5.09 11.82 -2.88
CA GLN A 39 5.73 13.16 -2.88
C GLN A 39 5.34 14.06 -4.08
N ASN A 40 4.86 13.47 -5.18
CA ASN A 40 4.36 14.18 -6.36
C ASN A 40 2.86 14.47 -6.26
N ASN A 41 2.24 14.19 -5.11
CA ASN A 41 0.80 14.29 -4.87
C ASN A 41 -0.07 13.37 -5.73
N GLU A 42 0.52 12.29 -6.26
CA GLU A 42 -0.18 11.26 -7.01
C GLU A 42 -0.83 10.25 -6.07
N LYS A 43 -2.07 9.84 -6.38
CA LYS A 43 -2.82 8.89 -5.55
C LYS A 43 -2.28 7.48 -5.71
N CYS A 44 -2.18 6.79 -4.59
CA CYS A 44 -1.75 5.41 -4.51
C CYS A 44 -2.50 4.66 -3.41
N ILE A 45 -2.46 3.35 -3.50
CA ILE A 45 -3.03 2.44 -2.51
C ILE A 45 -1.89 1.86 -1.68
N VAL A 46 -1.97 2.05 -0.38
CA VAL A 46 -1.08 1.41 0.59
C VAL A 46 -1.81 0.25 1.23
N LYS A 47 -1.23 -0.95 1.20
CA LYS A 47 -1.75 -2.15 1.85
C LYS A 47 -0.82 -2.55 2.98
N SER A 48 -1.37 -2.85 4.14
CA SER A 48 -0.64 -3.33 5.32
C SER A 48 -1.35 -4.52 5.95
N ILE A 49 -0.61 -5.49 6.47
CA ILE A 49 -1.19 -6.66 7.16
C ILE A 49 -0.35 -7.06 8.36
N ARG A 50 -1.00 -7.31 9.51
CA ARG A 50 -0.30 -7.70 10.73
C ARG A 50 0.23 -9.12 10.67
N GLY A 51 1.51 -9.36 10.91
CA GLY A 51 2.03 -10.70 11.26
C GLY A 51 1.93 -11.81 10.20
N TYR A 52 1.72 -11.52 8.91
CA TYR A 52 1.54 -12.56 7.89
C TYR A 52 2.44 -12.43 6.65
N TRP A 53 3.01 -13.57 6.22
CA TRP A 53 3.80 -13.74 4.99
C TRP A 53 3.03 -13.46 3.69
N ARG A 54 1.68 -13.36 3.76
CA ARG A 54 0.81 -13.22 2.58
C ARG A 54 1.10 -11.96 1.78
N LEU A 55 1.47 -10.86 2.45
CA LEU A 55 1.82 -9.62 1.73
C LEU A 55 3.15 -9.75 0.99
N GLN A 56 4.12 -10.48 1.55
CA GLN A 56 5.36 -10.78 0.86
C GLN A 56 5.10 -11.60 -0.40
N ASN A 57 4.25 -12.63 -0.30
CA ASN A 57 3.86 -13.43 -1.46
C ASN A 57 3.17 -12.58 -2.55
N GLU A 58 2.29 -11.65 -2.16
CA GLU A 58 1.68 -10.72 -3.10
C GLU A 58 2.72 -9.81 -3.78
N ALA A 59 3.67 -9.26 -3.01
CA ALA A 59 4.76 -8.45 -3.54
C ALA A 59 5.65 -9.24 -4.50
N ASP A 60 5.99 -10.49 -4.18
CA ASP A 60 6.83 -11.35 -5.02
C ASP A 60 6.16 -11.72 -6.34
N ILE A 61 4.86 -12.02 -6.30
CA ILE A 61 4.06 -12.26 -7.51
C ILE A 61 4.03 -10.99 -8.38
N LEU A 62 3.80 -9.82 -7.80
CA LEU A 62 3.78 -8.57 -8.56
C LEU A 62 5.13 -8.25 -9.18
N LYS A 63 6.24 -8.35 -8.43
CA LYS A 63 7.60 -8.16 -8.97
C LYS A 63 7.88 -9.07 -10.16
N ARG A 64 7.36 -10.31 -10.13
CA ARG A 64 7.60 -11.28 -11.20
C ARG A 64 6.78 -11.00 -12.46
N TYR A 65 5.54 -10.54 -12.31
CA TYR A 65 4.56 -10.53 -13.42
C TYR A 65 4.08 -9.13 -13.84
N GLN A 66 4.33 -8.07 -13.07
CA GLN A 66 3.82 -6.73 -13.39
C GLN A 66 4.33 -6.19 -14.74
N ASP A 67 5.55 -6.54 -15.15
CA ASP A 67 6.11 -6.12 -16.43
C ASP A 67 5.62 -6.98 -17.61
N GLN A 68 4.91 -8.07 -17.33
CA GLN A 68 4.38 -9.00 -18.33
C GLN A 68 2.93 -8.68 -18.73
N THR A 69 2.25 -7.80 -18.00
CA THR A 69 0.86 -7.45 -18.27
C THR A 69 0.47 -6.10 -17.68
N PRO A 70 -0.22 -5.23 -18.45
CA PRO A 70 -0.72 -3.96 -17.93
C PRO A 70 -1.96 -4.12 -17.03
N PHE A 71 -2.51 -5.33 -16.91
CA PHE A 71 -3.75 -5.59 -16.16
C PHE A 71 -3.52 -5.82 -14.67
N LEU A 72 -2.27 -5.89 -14.22
CA LEU A 72 -1.93 -5.92 -12.81
C LEU A 72 -1.61 -4.51 -12.33
N ARG A 73 -2.07 -4.15 -11.13
CA ARG A 73 -1.59 -2.92 -10.50
C ARG A 73 -0.16 -3.14 -10.01
N PRO A 74 0.82 -2.40 -10.54
CA PRO A 74 2.21 -2.66 -10.22
C PRO A 74 2.47 -2.34 -8.75
N LEU A 75 3.40 -3.08 -8.17
CA LEU A 75 4.04 -2.73 -6.92
C LEU A 75 4.91 -1.49 -7.18
N LEU A 76 4.60 -0.39 -6.50
CA LEU A 76 5.36 0.85 -6.61
C LEU A 76 6.56 0.85 -5.68
N ASP A 77 6.33 0.45 -4.43
CA ASP A 77 7.34 0.56 -3.38
C ASP A 77 7.00 -0.35 -2.21
N GLU A 78 8.05 -0.77 -1.50
CA GLU A 78 7.97 -1.46 -0.22
C GLU A 78 8.22 -0.43 0.88
N ILE A 79 7.28 -0.31 1.81
CA ILE A 79 7.42 0.61 2.95
C ILE A 79 8.48 0.06 3.90
N ALA A 80 9.48 0.88 4.19
CA ALA A 80 10.59 0.59 5.07
C ALA A 80 10.38 1.18 6.48
N GLU A 81 9.76 2.37 6.57
CA GLU A 81 9.48 3.02 7.85
C GLU A 81 8.01 3.46 7.98
N PRO A 82 7.42 3.32 9.19
CA PRO A 82 8.07 2.82 10.40
C PRO A 82 8.35 1.30 10.35
N SER A 83 9.55 0.88 10.74
CA SER A 83 10.00 -0.53 10.64
C SER A 83 9.31 -1.46 11.64
N ASP A 84 8.75 -0.83 12.67
CA ASP A 84 8.02 -1.39 13.80
C ASP A 84 6.53 -1.57 13.47
N VAL A 85 6.11 -1.12 12.28
CA VAL A 85 4.81 -1.45 11.71
C VAL A 85 4.95 -2.47 10.61
N GLU A 86 3.86 -3.18 10.42
CA GLU A 86 3.81 -4.46 9.74
C GLU A 86 4.10 -4.34 8.24
N PRO A 87 4.36 -5.46 7.52
CA PRO A 87 4.65 -5.42 6.11
C PRO A 87 3.65 -4.53 5.38
N THR A 88 4.16 -3.56 4.63
CA THR A 88 3.35 -2.53 3.98
C THR A 88 3.89 -2.23 2.58
N MET A 89 3.01 -2.10 1.58
CA MET A 89 3.39 -1.87 0.18
C MET A 89 2.47 -0.86 -0.51
N ALA A 90 3.00 -0.12 -1.48
CA ALA A 90 2.26 0.87 -2.28
C ALA A 90 1.98 0.36 -3.71
N LYS A 91 0.84 0.75 -4.29
CA LYS A 91 0.41 0.46 -5.68
C LYS A 91 -0.32 1.64 -6.29
N TRP A 92 -0.45 1.72 -7.61
CA TRP A 92 -1.27 2.77 -8.24
C TRP A 92 -2.75 2.67 -7.87
N ASP A 93 -3.35 3.83 -7.60
CA ASP A 93 -4.79 4.01 -7.63
C ASP A 93 -5.19 4.44 -9.04
N TYR A 94 -5.73 3.52 -9.84
CA TYR A 94 -6.07 3.81 -11.23
C TYR A 94 -7.26 4.74 -11.42
N GLY A 95 -7.86 5.26 -10.33
CA GLY A 95 -9.00 6.15 -10.41
C GLY A 95 -10.12 5.48 -11.20
N GLY A 96 -10.82 4.54 -10.57
CA GLY A 96 -12.10 4.15 -11.13
C GLY A 96 -12.98 5.41 -11.19
N ASP A 97 -13.24 5.90 -12.39
CA ASP A 97 -14.43 6.71 -12.68
C ASP A 97 -15.64 5.90 -12.23
N ILE A 98 -15.99 6.04 -10.95
CA ILE A 98 -17.38 5.96 -10.53
C ILE A 98 -17.97 7.32 -10.85
N GLY A 99 -18.54 7.42 -12.06
CA GLY A 99 -19.45 8.49 -12.43
C GLY A 99 -20.68 8.54 -11.53
#